data_AF-X1DTJ0-F1
#
_entry.id   AF-X1DTJ0-F1
#
_cell.length_a   1.000
_cell.length_b   1.000
_cell.length_c   1.000
_cell.angle_alpha   90.00
_cell.angle_beta   90.00
_cell.angle_gamma   90.00
#
_symmetry.space_group_name_H-M   'P 1'
#
loop_
_entity.id
_entity.type
_entity.pdbx_description
1 polymer ?
#
loop_
_entity_poly.entity_id
_entity_poly.type
_entity_poly.pdbx_seq_one_letter_code
_entity_poly.pdbx_strand_id
1 'polypeptide(L)'
;GPVAIHHDSFAMWDSKVTKWNAANMGPKRDTVGEMEKAIRKQGMKFMVAFHHAANWFFFPQSDPNFDTSNPEYAGLYGVKYEGKYKRYQVWPNKEFLDWWKAIVIEVI
;
A
#
# COMPACT_ATOMS: atom_id res chain seq x y z
N GLY A 1 11.72 -12.20 -0.88
CA GLY A 1 10.51 -12.64 -0.15
C GLY A 1 9.29 -12.07 -0.84
N PRO A 2 8.15 -11.99 -0.16
CA PRO A 2 6.86 -11.64 -0.78
C PRO A 2 6.75 -10.15 -1.13
N VAL A 3 5.69 -9.81 -1.86
CA VAL A 3 5.21 -8.42 -1.98
C VAL A 3 4.52 -8.05 -0.66
N ALA A 4 5.06 -7.05 0.06
CA ALA A 4 4.46 -6.55 1.29
C ALA A 4 3.33 -5.55 1.00
N ILE A 5 3.49 -4.71 -0.03
CA ILE A 5 2.45 -3.85 -0.59
C ILE A 5 2.62 -3.73 -2.11
N HIS A 6 1.54 -3.87 -2.87
CA HIS A 6 1.51 -3.60 -4.31
C HIS A 6 1.20 -2.11 -4.61
N HIS A 7 0.61 -1.80 -5.76
CA HIS A 7 0.21 -0.43 -6.11
C HIS A 7 -1.03 0.05 -5.36
N ASP A 8 -1.84 -0.85 -4.81
CA ASP A 8 -3.12 -0.63 -4.12
C ASP A 8 -2.98 -0.29 -2.63
N SER A 9 -1.77 -0.07 -2.14
CA SER A 9 -1.52 0.34 -0.74
C SER A 9 -2.03 -0.64 0.33
N PHE A 10 -2.40 -1.87 -0.05
CA PHE A 10 -2.85 -2.89 0.89
C PHE A 10 -1.67 -3.57 1.59
N ALA A 11 -1.61 -3.47 2.92
CA ALA A 11 -0.54 -4.04 3.73
C ALA A 11 -0.75 -5.53 4.00
N MET A 12 0.24 -6.36 3.68
CA MET A 12 0.17 -7.81 3.89
C MET A 12 0.56 -8.26 5.32
N TRP A 13 0.62 -7.32 6.27
CA TRP A 13 0.90 -7.52 7.70
C TRP A 13 -0.13 -6.85 8.60
N ASP A 14 -0.01 -6.99 9.92
CA ASP A 14 -0.82 -6.26 10.90
C ASP A 14 -0.35 -4.80 11.06
N SER A 15 -0.70 -3.95 10.11
CA SER A 15 -0.27 -2.55 10.07
C SER A 15 -1.02 -1.67 11.07
N LYS A 16 -0.28 -0.80 11.76
CA LYS A 16 -0.81 0.29 12.60
C LYS A 16 -0.97 1.60 11.84
N VAL A 17 -0.35 1.71 10.66
CA VAL A 17 -0.38 2.92 9.82
C VAL A 17 -1.62 2.94 8.92
N THR A 18 -2.05 1.79 8.41
CA THR A 18 -3.24 1.68 7.56
C THR A 18 -4.22 0.64 8.08
N LYS A 19 -5.51 0.96 8.03
CA LYS A 19 -6.59 0.00 8.29
C LYS A 19 -6.72 -1.06 7.18
N TRP A 20 -6.22 -0.75 5.98
CA TRP A 20 -6.28 -1.61 4.80
C TRP A 20 -5.15 -2.63 4.84
N ASN A 21 -5.37 -3.72 5.59
CA ASN A 21 -4.33 -4.72 5.80
C ASN A 21 -4.87 -6.14 5.98
N ALA A 22 -4.00 -7.13 5.79
CA ALA A 22 -4.33 -8.56 5.78
C ALA A 22 -4.69 -9.13 7.17
N ALA A 23 -4.34 -8.45 8.26
CA ALA A 23 -4.76 -8.85 9.60
C ALA A 23 -6.19 -8.37 9.89
N ASN A 24 -6.52 -7.15 9.47
CA ASN A 24 -7.83 -6.55 9.64
C ASN A 24 -8.84 -7.01 8.58
N MET A 25 -8.39 -7.50 7.43
CA MET A 25 -9.22 -7.86 6.28
C MET A 25 -8.75 -9.18 5.66
N GLY A 26 -9.52 -9.77 4.76
CA GLY A 26 -9.11 -10.98 4.04
C GLY A 26 -8.68 -12.13 4.98
N PRO A 27 -7.43 -12.62 4.90
CA PRO A 27 -6.97 -13.83 5.60
C PRO A 27 -6.92 -13.72 7.13
N LYS A 28 -7.09 -12.51 7.70
CA LYS A 28 -7.04 -12.24 9.15
C LYS A 28 -5.72 -12.66 9.79
N ARG A 29 -4.62 -12.48 9.06
CA ARG A 29 -3.28 -12.93 9.42
C ARG A 29 -2.21 -11.94 8.95
N ASP A 30 -1.15 -11.85 9.72
CA ASP A 30 0.10 -11.22 9.29
C ASP A 30 0.90 -12.18 8.40
N THR A 31 0.55 -12.20 7.11
CA THR A 31 1.17 -13.15 6.17
C THR A 31 2.65 -12.86 5.93
N VAL A 32 3.07 -11.60 5.98
CA VAL A 32 4.48 -11.20 5.81
C VAL A 32 5.32 -11.66 7.00
N GLY A 33 4.86 -11.40 8.24
CA GLY A 33 5.56 -11.81 9.45
C GLY A 33 5.60 -13.33 9.62
N GLU A 34 4.57 -14.05 9.18
CA GLU A 34 4.60 -15.51 9.13
C GLU A 34 5.63 -16.06 8.14
N MET A 35 5.70 -15.48 6.93
CA MET A 35 6.71 -15.85 5.93
C MET A 35 8.12 -15.51 6.42
N GLU A 36 8.32 -14.36 7.06
CA GLU A 36 9.60 -13.99 7.66
C GLU A 36 10.06 -15.06 8.63
N LYS A 37 9.21 -15.42 9.61
CA LYS A 37 9.52 -16.44 10.62
C LYS A 37 9.87 -17.78 9.97
N ALA A 38 9.08 -18.22 8.99
CA ALA A 38 9.30 -19.47 8.29
C ALA A 38 10.62 -19.50 7.49
N ILE A 39 10.94 -18.41 6.79
CA ILE A 39 12.15 -18.28 5.96
C ILE A 39 13.40 -18.18 6.83
N ARG A 40 13.36 -17.36 7.90
CA ARG A 40 14.48 -17.23 8.83
C ARG A 40 14.77 -18.52 9.59
N LYS A 41 13.75 -19.32 9.92
CA LYS A 41 13.93 -20.65 10.54
C LYS A 41 14.77 -21.60 9.66
N GLN A 42 14.80 -21.36 8.35
CA GLN A 42 15.63 -22.12 7.40
C GLN A 42 17.03 -21.51 7.21
N GLY A 43 17.43 -20.53 8.03
CA GLY A 43 18.73 -19.85 7.94
C GLY A 43 18.85 -18.88 6.76
N MET A 44 17.74 -18.58 6.07
CA MET A 44 17.74 -17.70 4.90
C MET A 44 17.58 -16.22 5.27
N LYS A 45 18.11 -15.34 4.41
CA LYS A 45 17.82 -13.90 4.48
C LYS A 45 16.39 -13.64 4.00
N PHE A 46 15.71 -12.71 4.65
CA PHE A 46 14.36 -12.28 4.29
C PHE A 46 14.37 -10.85 3.79
N MET A 47 13.58 -10.58 2.75
CA MET A 47 13.35 -9.26 2.17
C MET A 47 11.95 -9.21 1.59
N VAL A 48 11.35 -8.03 1.53
CA VAL A 48 10.02 -7.81 0.95
C VAL A 48 10.07 -6.74 -0.13
N ALA A 49 9.15 -6.82 -1.09
CA ALA A 49 9.00 -5.84 -2.15
C ALA A 49 7.87 -4.85 -1.85
N PHE A 50 8.06 -3.60 -2.28
CA PHE A 50 7.10 -2.51 -2.17
C PHE A 50 6.90 -1.84 -3.53
N HIS A 51 5.64 -1.71 -3.98
CA HIS A 51 5.30 -1.03 -5.24
C HIS A 51 4.38 0.20 -5.04
N HIS A 52 4.08 0.54 -3.79
CA HIS A 52 3.14 1.63 -3.44
C HIS A 52 3.65 3.06 -3.71
N ALA A 53 4.90 3.26 -4.13
CA ALA A 53 5.42 4.58 -4.52
C ALA A 53 4.61 5.21 -5.68
N ALA A 54 3.99 4.38 -6.52
CA ALA A 54 3.13 4.85 -7.61
C ALA A 54 1.66 5.02 -7.21
N ASN A 55 1.25 4.58 -6.02
CA ASN A 55 -0.17 4.52 -5.62
C ASN A 55 -0.90 5.82 -5.89
N TRP A 56 -0.27 6.94 -5.54
CA TRP A 56 -0.83 8.27 -5.72
C TRP A 56 -1.31 8.46 -7.17
N PHE A 57 -0.55 8.11 -8.22
CA PHE A 57 -1.02 8.28 -9.60
C PHE A 57 -1.45 7.00 -10.33
N PHE A 58 -1.35 5.81 -9.74
CA PHE A 58 -1.42 4.56 -10.52
C PHE A 58 -2.82 4.28 -11.07
N PHE A 59 -3.86 4.51 -10.24
CA PHE A 59 -5.23 4.16 -10.60
C PHE A 59 -5.94 5.31 -11.32
N PRO A 60 -6.75 5.01 -12.35
CA PRO A 60 -7.62 6.02 -12.97
C PRO A 60 -8.74 6.39 -11.99
N GLN A 61 -8.98 7.67 -11.77
CA GLN A 61 -10.00 8.17 -10.83
C GLN A 61 -11.04 9.07 -11.52
N SER A 62 -10.98 9.18 -12.85
CA SER A 62 -11.79 10.11 -13.64
C SER A 62 -13.23 9.65 -13.84
N ASP A 63 -13.47 8.35 -13.85
CA ASP A 63 -14.82 7.79 -13.94
C ASP A 63 -15.43 7.70 -12.53
N PRO A 64 -16.52 8.44 -12.23
CA PRO A 64 -17.15 8.44 -10.91
C PRO A 64 -17.79 7.10 -10.53
N ASN A 65 -17.94 6.16 -11.47
CA ASN A 65 -18.52 4.85 -11.20
C ASN A 65 -17.48 3.82 -10.73
N PHE A 66 -16.19 4.16 -10.75
CA PHE A 66 -15.14 3.27 -10.25
C PHE A 66 -14.89 3.49 -8.77
N ASP A 67 -14.61 2.40 -8.05
CA ASP A 67 -14.20 2.44 -6.63
C ASP A 67 -12.99 3.35 -6.40
N THR A 68 -12.10 3.44 -7.40
CA THR A 68 -10.91 4.30 -7.40
C THR A 68 -11.25 5.79 -7.30
N SER A 69 -12.48 6.19 -7.66
CA SER A 69 -12.96 7.56 -7.57
C SER A 69 -13.73 7.87 -6.27
N ASN A 70 -14.02 6.84 -5.46
CA ASN A 70 -14.74 6.97 -4.20
C ASN A 70 -13.78 7.36 -3.06
N PRO A 71 -13.99 8.52 -2.39
CA PRO A 71 -13.16 8.96 -1.26
C PRO A 71 -13.05 7.95 -0.11
N GLU A 72 -14.06 7.09 0.11
CA GLU A 72 -14.02 6.08 1.16
C GLU A 72 -12.90 5.04 0.96
N TYR A 73 -12.49 4.83 -0.29
CA TYR A 73 -11.45 3.89 -0.70
C TYR A 73 -10.11 4.57 -1.02
N ALA A 74 -9.95 5.86 -0.68
CA ALA A 74 -8.72 6.62 -0.96
C ALA A 74 -7.46 6.01 -0.31
N GLY A 75 -7.62 5.25 0.79
CA GLY A 75 -6.50 4.51 1.40
C GLY A 75 -5.98 3.34 0.56
N LEU A 76 -6.74 2.87 -0.42
CA LEU A 76 -6.33 1.86 -1.39
C LEU A 76 -5.89 2.47 -2.72
N TYR A 77 -6.60 3.49 -3.20
CA TYR A 77 -6.45 4.00 -4.58
C TYR A 77 -5.84 5.40 -4.67
N GLY A 78 -5.36 5.93 -3.55
CA GLY A 78 -4.88 7.30 -3.43
C GLY A 78 -6.02 8.31 -3.29
N VAL A 79 -5.68 9.52 -2.82
CA VAL A 79 -6.63 10.63 -2.74
C VAL A 79 -7.03 11.06 -4.15
N LYS A 80 -8.31 11.39 -4.34
CA LYS A 80 -8.83 11.84 -5.64
C LYS A 80 -8.14 13.13 -6.10
N TYR A 81 -7.61 13.14 -7.32
CA TYR A 81 -7.08 14.38 -7.92
C TYR A 81 -8.21 15.27 -8.44
N GLU A 82 -8.06 16.57 -8.22
CA GLU A 82 -8.84 17.59 -8.92
C GLU A 82 -8.17 17.92 -10.26
N GLY A 83 -8.94 17.88 -11.36
CA GLY A 83 -8.49 18.26 -12.70
C GLY A 83 -8.19 17.10 -13.65
N LYS A 84 -7.62 17.41 -14.82
CA LYS A 84 -7.29 16.40 -15.84
C LYS A 84 -6.13 15.55 -15.35
N TYR A 85 -6.38 14.25 -15.13
CA TYR A 85 -5.35 13.28 -14.79
C TYR A 85 -4.21 13.31 -15.83
N LYS A 86 -2.98 13.55 -15.35
CA LYS A 86 -1.77 13.49 -16.18
C LYS A 86 -0.74 12.64 -15.45
N ARG A 87 -0.68 11.37 -15.86
CA ARG A 87 0.32 10.39 -15.41
C ARG A 87 1.72 11.05 -15.44
N TYR A 88 2.43 11.00 -14.32
CA TYR A 88 3.78 11.57 -14.12
C TYR A 88 3.90 13.12 -14.09
N GLN A 89 2.82 13.89 -14.10
CA GLN A 89 2.88 15.37 -14.07
C GLN A 89 2.34 16.01 -12.80
N VAL A 90 1.79 15.21 -11.90
CA VAL A 90 1.38 15.66 -10.57
C VAL A 90 2.49 15.23 -9.60
N TRP A 91 2.71 15.95 -8.51
CA TRP A 91 3.68 15.52 -7.48
C TRP A 91 2.89 15.03 -6.25
N PRO A 92 3.39 14.03 -5.51
CA PRO A 92 2.74 13.64 -4.26
C PRO A 92 2.74 14.80 -3.27
N ASN A 93 1.66 14.94 -2.53
CA ASN A 93 1.58 15.92 -1.45
C ASN A 93 2.34 15.42 -0.20
N LYS A 94 2.52 16.32 0.78
CA LYS A 94 3.24 15.99 2.02
C LYS A 94 2.58 14.83 2.79
N GLU A 95 1.25 14.80 2.83
CA GLU A 95 0.50 13.75 3.52
C GLU A 95 0.79 12.35 2.96
N PHE A 96 0.79 12.21 1.63
CA PHE A 96 1.17 10.96 0.97
C PHE A 96 2.63 10.58 1.28
N LEU A 97 3.56 11.54 1.25
CA LEU A 97 4.97 11.29 1.54
C LEU A 97 5.20 10.84 2.99
N ASP A 98 4.50 11.46 3.95
CA ASP A 98 4.56 11.09 5.36
C ASP A 98 3.98 9.69 5.58
N TRP A 99 2.84 9.39 4.96
CA TRP A 99 2.22 8.06 5.00
C TRP A 99 3.12 6.99 4.37
N TRP A 100 3.66 7.25 3.17
CA TRP A 100 4.57 6.35 2.46
C TRP A 100 5.79 6.03 3.33
N LYS A 101 6.38 7.04 3.97
CA LYS A 101 7.52 6.85 4.86
C LYS A 101 7.15 6.03 6.10
N ALA A 102 6.00 6.29 6.71
CA ALA A 102 5.53 5.55 7.89
C ALA A 102 5.34 4.07 7.59
N ILE A 103 4.75 3.74 6.44
CA ILE A 103 4.58 2.38 5.94
C ILE A 103 5.91 1.65 5.77
N VAL A 104 6.91 2.31 5.16
CA VAL A 104 8.24 1.71 4.97
C VAL A 104 8.95 1.49 6.31
N ILE A 105 8.85 2.44 7.24
CA ILE A 105 9.49 2.34 8.56
C ILE A 105 8.89 1.22 9.41
N GLU A 106 7.60 0.93 9.28
CA GLU A 106 6.91 -0.10 10.08
C GLU A 106 7.48 -1.52 9.88
N VAL A 107 8.18 -1.77 8.78
CA VAL A 107 8.71 -3.10 8.41
C VAL A 107 10.23 -3.19 8.40
N ILE A 108 10.93 -2.18 8.92
CA ILE A 108 12.38 -2.16 9.12
C ILE A 108 12.70 -2.59 10.55
#